data_AF-A0A939TBL4-F1
#
_entry.id   AF-A0A939TBL4-F1
#
_cell.length_a   1.000
_cell.length_b   1.000
_cell.length_c   1.000
_cell.angle_alpha   90.00
_cell.angle_beta   90.00
_cell.angle_gamma   90.00
#
_symmetry.space_group_name_H-M   'P 1'
#
loop_
_entity.id
_entity.type
_entity.pdbx_description
1 polymer ?
#
loop_
_entity_poly.entity_id
_entity_poly.type
_entity_poly.pdbx_seq_one_letter_code
_entity_poly.pdbx_strand_id
1 'polypeptide(L)'
;MPVPRSILSKDDVTGLDLAVVAGAWPEDISGHFVVSTSDQRTHPVHAFFGDGIMARLALRPGTDGAPAGRFAWRPRVVDTPSVRLRRKRPDLFAAGPVGTNSPWGFVNAANTAPLPWGDRLFATWDAGRPVEVDPVTLAFVAEVGHRDDWKPTIDQAVLPLVSSTAHPVVDPDRGCLWSVSRDVMTGVTSVIRYDGTGRNVRRWEVEGATLPQATHTITQTRDWLVLADTAYKVDPEEIFGGDRTVANNPDGPLLLIRKDDLDPGRSTAGCRQFRIAPEVNHFYARYDDADGIEVVMEHSKGVDIGMYLREDDVDAFGRPVDPALRGMYCHGMTPALTTVLRFDPENGQVSERARAYDPGRWWQAELSAIDWSLEGQAEPTRHHLIFLGFHPEAINQRALDNYGDRIDRSLFPNEETPAVLVSFDRDGLKPLNEWTFALDDYPTSPSFVPRGLGSSGRSRYAGADPGGHDGYLVVAVHNDDRFRIEVFDAADVSRGPIAVLAPAHGVTVPFLIHSAWMPEARTAPADIERLRFADDLDSRLDQLPPDLAATAREVAAELAG
;
A
#
# COMPACT_ATOMS: atom_id res chain seq x y z
N MET A 1 5.62 -22.93 -12.97
CA MET A 1 5.16 -22.66 -11.59
C MET A 1 4.57 -21.28 -11.63
N PRO A 2 3.34 -21.06 -11.14
CA PRO A 2 2.60 -19.84 -11.43
C PRO A 2 3.06 -18.64 -10.60
N VAL A 3 3.49 -18.83 -9.34
CA VAL A 3 4.07 -17.74 -8.54
C VAL A 3 5.58 -17.66 -8.82
N PRO A 4 6.13 -16.57 -9.37
CA PRO A 4 7.55 -16.53 -9.69
C PRO A 4 8.41 -16.60 -8.43
N ARG A 5 9.43 -17.47 -8.43
CA ARG A 5 10.31 -17.67 -7.26
C ARG A 5 11.22 -16.47 -7.02
N SER A 6 11.51 -15.71 -8.07
CA SER A 6 12.35 -14.51 -7.99
C SER A 6 11.78 -13.40 -7.12
N ILE A 7 10.47 -13.40 -6.85
CA ILE A 7 9.81 -12.30 -6.13
C ILE A 7 10.26 -12.23 -4.65
N LEU A 8 10.76 -13.33 -4.09
CA LEU A 8 11.37 -13.36 -2.75
C LEU A 8 12.89 -13.47 -2.80
N SER A 9 13.50 -13.15 -3.95
CA SER A 9 14.94 -13.11 -4.08
C SER A 9 15.56 -12.10 -3.12
N LYS A 10 16.75 -12.45 -2.64
CA LYS A 10 17.61 -11.62 -1.78
C LYS A 10 18.74 -10.98 -2.59
N ASP A 11 18.58 -10.91 -3.91
CA ASP A 11 19.53 -10.27 -4.79
C ASP A 11 19.61 -8.76 -4.51
N ASP A 12 20.74 -8.17 -4.87
CA ASP A 12 20.91 -6.73 -4.73
C ASP A 12 19.97 -5.97 -5.64
N VAL A 13 19.30 -4.98 -5.05
CA VAL A 13 18.36 -4.15 -5.78
C VAL A 13 19.13 -3.03 -6.48
N THR A 14 19.33 -3.19 -7.78
CA THR A 14 20.16 -2.31 -8.62
C THR A 14 19.33 -1.52 -9.64
N GLY A 15 19.86 -0.38 -10.08
CA GLY A 15 19.25 0.40 -11.16
C GLY A 15 19.29 -0.35 -12.49
N LEU A 16 18.19 -0.29 -13.25
CA LEU A 16 18.06 -0.93 -14.56
C LEU A 16 17.76 0.11 -15.64
N ASP A 17 18.28 -0.10 -16.84
CA ASP A 17 17.93 0.67 -18.03
C ASP A 17 17.08 -0.19 -18.95
N LEU A 18 15.76 0.00 -18.89
CA LEU A 18 14.79 -0.82 -19.60
C LEU A 18 14.69 -0.42 -21.08
N ALA A 19 14.48 -1.41 -21.94
CA ALA A 19 14.25 -1.22 -23.37
C ALA A 19 12.81 -1.55 -23.73
N VAL A 20 12.26 -0.87 -24.74
CA VAL A 20 11.01 -1.33 -25.38
C VAL A 20 11.31 -2.64 -26.10
N VAL A 21 10.69 -3.73 -25.66
CA VAL A 21 10.88 -5.09 -26.24
C VAL A 21 9.68 -5.56 -27.05
N ALA A 22 8.51 -4.93 -26.88
CA ALA A 22 7.33 -5.16 -27.69
C ALA A 22 6.47 -3.89 -27.77
N GLY A 23 5.69 -3.76 -28.84
CA GLY A 23 4.79 -2.63 -29.06
C GLY A 23 5.49 -1.30 -29.33
N ALA A 24 4.78 -0.20 -29.10
CA ALA A 24 5.28 1.17 -29.31
C ALA A 24 4.95 2.03 -28.08
N TRP A 25 5.98 2.52 -27.40
CA TRP A 25 5.80 3.38 -26.22
C TRP A 25 5.07 4.67 -26.61
N PRO A 26 3.96 5.04 -25.94
CA PRO A 26 3.21 6.24 -26.29
C PRO A 26 4.07 7.50 -26.18
N GLU A 27 3.98 8.42 -27.14
CA GLU A 27 4.78 9.65 -27.12
C GLU A 27 4.27 10.67 -26.09
N ASP A 28 3.00 10.58 -25.71
CA ASP A 28 2.30 11.50 -24.81
C ASP A 28 2.27 11.02 -23.34
N ILE A 29 2.73 9.79 -23.04
CA ILE A 29 2.89 9.33 -21.67
C ILE A 29 4.06 10.06 -21.00
N SER A 30 3.87 10.49 -19.74
CA SER A 30 4.88 11.25 -19.01
C SER A 30 4.73 11.14 -17.50
N GLY A 31 5.70 11.70 -16.78
CA GLY A 31 5.81 11.60 -15.33
C GLY A 31 6.58 10.37 -14.89
N HIS A 32 6.31 9.94 -13.65
CA HIS A 32 7.04 8.87 -13.00
C HIS A 32 6.07 7.88 -12.38
N PHE A 33 6.33 6.60 -12.64
CA PHE A 33 5.77 5.50 -11.87
C PHE A 33 6.67 5.28 -10.66
N VAL A 34 6.10 5.34 -9.46
CA VAL A 34 6.79 5.07 -8.20
C VAL A 34 6.15 3.87 -7.52
N VAL A 35 6.95 3.00 -6.92
CA VAL A 35 6.47 1.75 -6.33
C VAL A 35 7.31 1.37 -5.13
N SER A 36 6.65 0.86 -4.09
CA SER A 36 7.34 0.39 -2.88
C SER A 36 7.57 -1.11 -2.90
N THR A 37 8.61 -1.55 -2.20
CA THR A 37 8.94 -2.95 -1.97
C THR A 37 9.62 -3.14 -0.62
N SER A 38 9.62 -4.38 -0.15
CA SER A 38 10.23 -4.83 1.08
C SER A 38 11.58 -5.52 0.80
N ASP A 39 12.63 -5.08 1.48
CA ASP A 39 13.98 -5.58 1.30
C ASP A 39 14.16 -6.99 1.90
N GLN A 40 14.10 -8.02 1.06
CA GLN A 40 14.23 -9.41 1.49
C GLN A 40 15.64 -9.74 2.04
N ARG A 41 16.65 -8.90 1.78
CA ARG A 41 18.01 -9.05 2.33
C ARG A 41 18.07 -8.83 3.83
N THR A 42 17.03 -8.22 4.43
CA THR A 42 16.92 -8.14 5.89
C THR A 42 16.36 -9.42 6.51
N HIS A 43 16.15 -10.47 5.71
CA HIS A 43 15.66 -11.78 6.14
C HIS A 43 14.39 -11.71 6.99
N PRO A 44 13.34 -11.00 6.55
CA PRO A 44 12.13 -10.92 7.33
C PRO A 44 11.45 -12.30 7.41
N VAL A 45 10.69 -12.53 8.49
CA VAL A 45 9.89 -13.77 8.65
C VAL A 45 8.70 -13.75 7.69
N HIS A 46 8.00 -12.62 7.65
CA HIS A 46 6.94 -12.31 6.70
C HIS A 46 7.50 -11.35 5.63
N ALA A 47 7.28 -11.62 4.34
CA ALA A 47 7.92 -10.90 3.23
C ALA A 47 7.71 -9.38 3.29
N PHE A 48 6.59 -8.91 3.83
CA PHE A 48 6.28 -7.49 4.02
C PHE A 48 7.04 -6.77 5.13
N PHE A 49 7.81 -7.43 6.00
CA PHE A 49 8.46 -6.77 7.15
C PHE A 49 9.95 -6.47 6.98
N GLY A 50 10.45 -6.51 5.74
CA GLY A 50 11.78 -6.04 5.41
C GLY A 50 11.87 -4.51 5.37
N ASP A 51 13.07 -3.97 5.40
CA ASP A 51 13.29 -2.52 5.29
C ASP A 51 12.73 -2.00 3.95
N GLY A 52 12.26 -0.75 3.91
CA GLY A 52 11.61 -0.20 2.73
C GLY A 52 12.56 0.12 1.59
N ILE A 53 12.13 -0.23 0.38
CA ILE A 53 12.74 0.20 -0.87
C ILE A 53 11.68 0.96 -1.66
N MET A 54 12.08 2.12 -2.17
CA MET A 54 11.31 2.87 -3.15
C MET A 54 11.97 2.69 -4.51
N ALA A 55 11.19 2.39 -5.55
CA ALA A 55 11.64 2.39 -6.93
C ALA A 55 10.89 3.41 -7.75
N ARG A 56 11.59 4.03 -8.70
CA ARG A 56 11.06 5.03 -9.61
C ARG A 56 11.41 4.69 -11.05
N LEU A 57 10.41 4.75 -11.92
CA LEU A 57 10.54 4.65 -13.36
C LEU A 57 10.14 5.98 -14.00
N ALA A 58 11.06 6.62 -14.71
CA ALA A 58 10.70 7.74 -15.57
C ALA A 58 9.97 7.22 -16.82
N LEU A 59 8.81 7.78 -17.14
CA LEU A 59 7.97 7.33 -18.27
C LEU A 59 8.38 7.95 -19.62
N ARG A 60 9.47 8.72 -19.64
CA ARG A 60 10.10 9.24 -20.87
C ARG A 60 11.48 8.60 -21.07
N PRO A 61 11.84 8.22 -22.30
CA PRO A 61 13.14 7.63 -22.57
C PRO A 61 14.25 8.68 -22.45
N GLY A 62 15.45 8.26 -22.05
CA GLY A 62 16.64 9.11 -21.96
C GLY A 62 16.62 10.14 -20.82
N THR A 63 15.68 10.03 -19.88
CA THR A 63 15.63 10.86 -18.67
C THR A 63 16.18 10.11 -17.47
N ASP A 64 16.39 10.80 -16.35
CA ASP A 64 16.84 10.24 -15.07
C ASP A 64 18.14 9.40 -15.17
N GLY A 65 19.02 9.86 -16.05
CA GLY A 65 20.34 9.28 -16.30
C GLY A 65 20.35 8.04 -17.19
N ALA A 66 19.21 7.62 -17.76
CA ALA A 66 19.19 6.54 -18.73
C ALA A 66 19.81 6.97 -20.08
N PRO A 67 20.44 6.05 -20.83
CA PRO A 67 20.84 6.29 -22.21
C PRO A 67 19.67 6.67 -23.12
N ALA A 68 19.95 7.30 -24.27
CA ALA A 68 18.93 7.62 -25.25
C ALA A 68 18.16 6.36 -25.69
N GLY A 69 16.82 6.43 -25.66
CA GLY A 69 15.95 5.29 -25.99
C GLY A 69 15.86 4.20 -24.91
N ARG A 70 16.35 4.46 -23.69
CA ARG A 70 16.20 3.59 -22.51
C ARG A 70 15.42 4.30 -21.42
N PHE A 71 14.82 3.52 -20.53
CA PHE A 71 14.00 4.02 -19.42
C PHE A 71 14.67 3.69 -18.08
N ALA A 72 14.80 4.70 -17.24
CA ALA A 72 15.49 4.61 -15.96
C ALA A 72 14.59 3.98 -14.90
N TRP A 73 14.85 2.72 -14.53
CA TRP A 73 14.35 2.12 -13.29
C TRP A 73 15.39 2.34 -12.18
N ARG A 74 15.00 3.05 -11.12
CA ARG A 74 15.90 3.51 -10.06
C ARG A 74 15.33 3.13 -8.68
N PRO A 75 15.76 2.00 -8.12
CA PRO A 75 15.41 1.61 -6.76
C PRO A 75 16.41 2.15 -5.73
N ARG A 76 15.93 2.35 -4.50
CA ARG A 76 16.75 2.73 -3.36
C ARG A 76 16.12 2.27 -2.04
N VAL A 77 16.93 1.69 -1.16
CA VAL A 77 16.54 1.48 0.24
C VAL A 77 16.32 2.84 0.90
N VAL A 78 15.13 3.05 1.46
CA VAL A 78 14.78 4.27 2.19
C VAL A 78 15.61 4.29 3.46
N ASP A 79 16.58 5.20 3.51
CA ASP A 79 17.64 5.22 4.52
C ASP A 79 17.18 5.82 5.86
N THR A 80 16.13 5.24 6.44
CA THR A 80 15.49 5.67 7.69
C THR A 80 16.43 5.52 8.90
N PRO A 81 16.10 6.14 10.05
CA PRO A 81 16.84 5.90 11.29
C PRO A 81 16.98 4.42 11.66
N SER A 82 15.93 3.61 11.49
CA SER A 82 15.97 2.16 11.75
C SER A 82 16.97 1.43 10.85
N VAL A 83 17.04 1.78 9.56
CA VAL A 83 18.01 1.22 8.61
C VAL A 83 19.45 1.60 8.99
N ARG A 84 19.70 2.86 9.36
CA ARG A 84 21.04 3.31 9.79
C ARG A 84 21.50 2.64 11.08
N LEU A 85 20.60 2.50 12.06
CA LEU A 85 20.87 1.75 13.29
C LEU A 85 21.20 0.28 12.99
N ARG A 86 20.41 -0.37 12.11
CA ARG A 86 20.63 -1.76 11.68
C ARG A 86 21.98 -1.94 10.98
N ARG A 87 22.39 -1.01 10.10
CA ARG A 87 23.72 -1.08 9.45
C ARG A 87 24.87 -0.98 10.45
N LYS A 88 24.74 -0.17 11.51
CA LYS A 88 25.76 -0.04 12.55
C LYS A 88 25.83 -1.26 13.46
N ARG A 89 24.68 -1.85 13.81
CA ARG A 89 24.57 -2.96 14.77
C ARG A 89 23.54 -4.01 14.33
N PRO A 90 23.82 -4.75 13.23
CA PRO A 90 22.86 -5.72 12.69
C PRO A 90 22.62 -6.89 13.65
N ASP A 91 23.58 -7.17 14.54
CA ASP A 91 23.53 -8.20 15.58
C ASP A 91 22.41 -8.00 16.61
N LEU A 92 21.85 -6.79 16.69
CA LEU A 92 20.83 -6.43 17.68
C LEU A 92 19.40 -6.46 17.12
N PHE A 93 19.20 -6.79 15.84
CA PHE A 93 17.87 -6.81 15.22
C PHE A 93 17.35 -8.25 15.13
N ALA A 94 16.12 -8.46 15.60
CA ALA A 94 15.44 -9.75 15.57
C ALA A 94 14.15 -9.64 14.74
N ALA A 95 14.13 -10.32 13.59
CA ALA A 95 12.93 -10.43 12.77
C ALA A 95 11.91 -11.36 13.46
N GLY A 96 10.66 -10.92 13.55
CA GLY A 96 9.55 -11.66 14.12
C GLY A 96 8.33 -11.67 13.19
N PRO A 97 7.27 -12.40 13.57
CA PRO A 97 6.08 -12.61 12.75
C PRO A 97 5.15 -11.40 12.66
N VAL A 98 5.45 -10.30 13.38
CA VAL A 98 4.68 -9.05 13.33
C VAL A 98 5.58 -7.83 13.08
N GLY A 99 6.84 -8.05 12.68
CA GLY A 99 7.82 -6.99 12.40
C GLY A 99 9.20 -7.27 12.98
N THR A 100 10.10 -6.28 12.92
CA THR A 100 11.48 -6.40 13.43
C THR A 100 11.67 -5.60 14.71
N ASN A 101 12.19 -6.27 15.74
CA ASN A 101 12.49 -5.67 17.04
C ASN A 101 14.00 -5.39 17.20
N SER A 102 14.33 -4.41 18.04
CA SER A 102 15.69 -4.07 18.46
C SER A 102 15.68 -3.47 19.87
N PRO A 103 16.84 -3.34 20.54
CA PRO A 103 16.96 -2.59 21.79
C PRO A 103 16.54 -1.11 21.68
N TRP A 104 16.54 -0.52 20.47
CA TRP A 104 16.07 0.84 20.22
C TRP A 104 14.55 0.94 20.08
N GLY A 105 13.88 -0.19 19.84
CA GLY A 105 12.44 -0.30 19.62
C GLY A 105 12.09 -1.04 18.32
N PHE A 106 10.93 -0.71 17.75
CA PHE A 106 10.31 -1.41 16.63
C PHE A 106 10.62 -0.73 15.29
N VAL A 107 11.01 -1.50 14.28
CA VAL A 107 11.38 -0.95 12.97
C VAL A 107 10.17 -0.34 12.24
N ASN A 108 10.27 0.94 11.90
CA ASN A 108 9.44 1.55 10.85
C ASN A 108 9.99 1.11 9.48
N ALA A 109 9.28 0.22 8.79
CA ALA A 109 9.70 -0.32 7.51
C ALA A 109 9.56 0.68 6.35
N ALA A 110 8.53 1.54 6.39
CA ALA A 110 8.22 2.53 5.34
C ALA A 110 8.22 1.91 3.91
N ASN A 111 7.51 0.78 3.74
CA ASN A 111 7.63 -0.06 2.56
C ASN A 111 6.30 -0.42 1.87
N THR A 112 5.14 -0.04 2.42
CA THR A 112 3.83 -0.45 1.86
C THR A 112 3.50 0.36 0.62
N ALA A 113 3.32 1.68 0.75
CA ALA A 113 2.84 2.49 -0.36
C ALA A 113 3.62 3.79 -0.57
N PRO A 114 3.83 4.20 -1.83
CA PRO A 114 4.20 5.55 -2.17
C PRO A 114 2.96 6.45 -2.13
N LEU A 115 3.12 7.66 -1.59
CA LEU A 115 2.10 8.70 -1.61
C LEU A 115 2.68 10.01 -2.15
N PRO A 116 2.44 10.33 -3.42
CA PRO A 116 2.74 11.65 -3.97
C PRO A 116 1.83 12.73 -3.36
N TRP A 117 2.42 13.87 -2.97
CA TRP A 117 1.67 15.06 -2.57
C TRP A 117 2.36 16.31 -3.10
N GLY A 118 1.74 16.99 -4.07
CA GLY A 118 2.40 18.13 -4.70
C GLY A 118 3.55 17.63 -5.58
N ASP A 119 4.74 18.13 -5.30
CA ASP A 119 6.02 17.67 -5.83
C ASP A 119 6.76 16.74 -4.85
N ARG A 120 6.18 16.44 -3.68
CA ARG A 120 6.82 15.61 -2.64
C ARG A 120 6.35 14.17 -2.72
N LEU A 121 7.13 13.27 -2.13
CA LEU A 121 6.84 11.84 -2.06
C LEU A 121 6.95 11.36 -0.62
N PHE A 122 6.00 10.54 -0.20
CA PHE A 122 6.01 9.88 1.09
C PHE A 122 6.02 8.36 0.91
N ALA A 123 6.64 7.65 1.84
CA ALA A 123 6.59 6.21 1.99
C ALA A 123 5.84 5.86 3.27
N THR A 124 4.89 4.94 3.20
CA THR A 124 3.96 4.63 4.28
C THR A 124 4.06 3.17 4.73
N TRP A 125 3.57 2.89 5.93
CA TRP A 125 3.61 1.58 6.58
C TRP A 125 2.57 1.53 7.71
N ASP A 126 1.89 0.39 7.89
CA ASP A 126 0.82 0.21 8.90
C ASP A 126 1.30 0.28 10.35
N ALA A 127 2.59 0.06 10.59
CA ALA A 127 3.21 0.08 11.92
C ALA A 127 4.36 1.11 12.03
N GLY A 128 4.18 2.28 11.40
CA GLY A 128 5.09 3.41 11.55
C GLY A 128 4.44 4.75 11.22
N ARG A 129 5.20 5.84 11.42
CA ARG A 129 4.82 7.17 10.89
C ARG A 129 5.13 7.22 9.39
N PRO A 130 4.34 7.94 8.58
CA PRO A 130 4.73 8.25 7.20
C PRO A 130 6.12 8.90 7.15
N VAL A 131 6.90 8.54 6.14
CA VAL A 131 8.26 9.04 5.90
C VAL A 131 8.25 9.88 4.64
N GLU A 132 8.69 11.13 4.70
CA GLU A 132 8.99 11.90 3.50
C GLU A 132 10.31 11.40 2.89
N VAL A 133 10.30 11.21 1.57
CA VAL A 133 11.48 10.91 0.76
C VAL A 133 11.62 11.93 -0.36
N ASP A 134 12.86 12.24 -0.73
CA ASP A 134 13.12 13.09 -1.88
C ASP A 134 12.77 12.33 -3.17
N PRO A 135 11.88 12.82 -4.04
CA PRO A 135 11.38 12.05 -5.18
C PRO A 135 12.43 11.86 -6.30
N VAL A 136 13.53 12.62 -6.29
CA VAL A 136 14.59 12.53 -7.30
C VAL A 136 15.61 11.47 -6.88
N THR A 137 16.08 11.57 -5.65
CA THR A 137 17.15 10.74 -5.10
C THR A 137 16.63 9.52 -4.35
N LEU A 138 15.35 9.52 -3.97
CA LEU A 138 14.68 8.55 -3.08
C LEU A 138 15.32 8.47 -1.68
N ALA A 139 16.09 9.50 -1.29
CA ALA A 139 16.68 9.58 0.03
C ALA A 139 15.63 9.89 1.09
N PHE A 140 15.81 9.33 2.28
CA PHE A 140 15.04 9.71 3.47
C PHE A 140 15.18 11.22 3.74
N VAL A 141 14.08 11.88 4.07
CA VAL A 141 14.05 13.30 4.45
C VAL A 141 13.66 13.46 5.92
N ALA A 142 12.47 12.97 6.31
CA ALA A 142 11.98 13.09 7.68
C ALA A 142 10.81 12.12 7.95
N GLU A 143 10.58 11.79 9.22
CA GLU A 143 9.30 11.22 9.65
C GLU A 143 8.26 12.34 9.86
N VAL A 144 6.99 12.04 9.57
CA VAL A 144 5.89 13.00 9.69
C VAL A 144 5.43 13.11 11.14
N GLY A 145 5.61 14.28 11.75
CA GLY A 145 5.06 14.61 13.07
C GLY A 145 5.81 13.99 14.25
N HIS A 146 5.96 14.73 15.36
CA HIS A 146 6.64 14.26 16.56
C HIS A 146 5.91 13.06 17.19
N ARG A 147 6.66 12.10 17.73
CA ARG A 147 6.11 10.82 18.23
C ARG A 147 5.01 11.01 19.28
N ASP A 148 5.14 12.02 20.12
CA ASP A 148 4.19 12.28 21.21
C ASP A 148 2.80 12.71 20.73
N ASP A 149 2.72 13.30 19.53
CA ASP A 149 1.46 13.69 18.90
C ASP A 149 0.71 12.48 18.35
N TRP A 150 1.46 11.45 17.92
CA TRP A 150 0.91 10.19 17.41
C TRP A 150 0.39 9.27 18.50
N LYS A 151 0.87 9.42 19.75
CA LYS A 151 0.55 8.55 20.90
C LYS A 151 0.83 7.07 20.57
N PRO A 152 2.11 6.67 20.50
CA PRO A 152 2.47 5.33 20.07
C PRO A 152 1.88 4.27 20.99
N THR A 153 1.52 3.13 20.41
CA THR A 153 1.03 1.97 21.15
C THR A 153 2.09 1.43 22.12
N ILE A 154 3.36 1.45 21.69
CA ILE A 154 4.50 1.15 22.56
C ILE A 154 5.51 2.30 22.41
N ASP A 155 5.88 2.91 23.53
CA ASP A 155 6.70 4.12 23.58
C ASP A 155 8.19 3.80 23.87
N GLN A 156 8.87 3.07 22.97
CA GLN A 156 10.29 2.71 23.16
C GLN A 156 11.27 3.88 22.99
N ALA A 157 12.48 3.78 23.52
CA ALA A 157 13.40 4.92 23.62
C ALA A 157 13.71 5.66 22.31
N VAL A 158 13.76 4.98 21.16
CA VAL A 158 14.15 5.59 19.88
C VAL A 158 13.16 5.29 18.76
N LEU A 159 12.73 4.04 18.63
CA LEU A 159 11.85 3.60 17.55
C LEU A 159 10.49 3.17 18.13
N PRO A 160 9.52 4.09 18.32
CA PRO A 160 8.20 3.75 18.84
C PRO A 160 7.39 2.88 17.88
N LEU A 161 6.51 2.04 18.43
CA LEU A 161 5.45 1.40 17.64
C LEU A 161 4.25 2.35 17.50
N VAL A 162 4.16 3.03 16.36
CA VAL A 162 2.97 3.78 15.95
C VAL A 162 2.18 2.92 14.97
N SER A 163 0.94 2.53 15.30
CA SER A 163 0.06 1.92 14.31
C SER A 163 -0.71 3.00 13.58
N SER A 164 -0.55 3.03 12.27
CA SER A 164 -1.17 4.00 11.37
C SER A 164 -1.75 3.31 10.12
N THR A 165 -2.13 4.09 9.13
CA THR A 165 -2.61 3.59 7.83
C THR A 165 -1.51 3.64 6.79
N ALA A 166 -1.44 2.61 5.94
CA ALA A 166 -0.60 2.64 4.75
C ALA A 166 -1.15 3.56 3.65
N HIS A 167 -2.43 3.92 3.70
CA HIS A 167 -3.08 4.75 2.68
C HIS A 167 -3.64 6.06 3.24
N PRO A 168 -2.81 6.95 3.83
CA PRO A 168 -3.28 8.27 4.19
C PRO A 168 -3.65 9.07 2.93
N VAL A 169 -4.60 10.00 3.06
CA VAL A 169 -5.18 10.74 1.92
C VAL A 169 -4.89 12.23 1.99
N VAL A 170 -4.53 12.81 0.85
CA VAL A 170 -4.30 14.26 0.71
C VAL A 170 -5.63 14.94 0.44
N ASP A 171 -6.02 15.89 1.28
CA ASP A 171 -7.21 16.74 1.09
C ASP A 171 -6.84 17.99 0.29
N PRO A 172 -7.31 18.12 -0.97
CA PRO A 172 -6.95 19.25 -1.81
C PRO A 172 -7.59 20.57 -1.36
N ASP A 173 -8.80 20.52 -0.78
CA ASP A 173 -9.52 21.71 -0.34
C ASP A 173 -8.94 22.27 0.96
N ARG A 174 -8.41 21.40 1.83
CA ARG A 174 -7.83 21.78 3.12
C ARG A 174 -6.30 21.83 3.13
N GLY A 175 -5.66 21.41 2.04
CA GLY A 175 -4.21 21.41 1.88
C GLY A 175 -3.49 20.60 2.97
N CYS A 176 -4.02 19.45 3.35
CA CYS A 176 -3.48 18.64 4.44
C CYS A 176 -3.48 17.14 4.11
N LEU A 177 -2.70 16.37 4.87
CA LEU A 177 -2.75 14.91 4.87
C LEU A 177 -3.59 14.41 6.04
N TRP A 178 -4.59 13.58 5.75
CA TRP A 178 -5.35 12.83 6.74
C TRP A 178 -4.77 11.43 6.89
N SER A 179 -4.57 11.00 8.13
CA SER A 179 -4.12 9.67 8.49
C SER A 179 -4.94 9.16 9.69
N VAL A 180 -4.65 7.94 10.12
CA VAL A 180 -5.29 7.28 11.25
C VAL A 180 -4.22 6.83 12.22
N SER A 181 -4.53 6.88 13.51
CA SER A 181 -3.78 6.19 14.55
C SER A 181 -4.72 5.23 15.26
N ARG A 182 -4.26 4.00 15.49
CA ARG A 182 -5.01 2.96 16.19
C ARG A 182 -4.18 2.41 17.34
N ASP A 183 -4.74 2.39 18.53
CA ASP A 183 -4.14 1.65 19.64
C ASP A 183 -4.33 0.14 19.40
N VAL A 184 -3.24 -0.61 19.24
CA VAL A 184 -3.33 -2.03 18.81
C VAL A 184 -4.00 -2.92 19.85
N MET A 185 -3.93 -2.53 21.13
CA MET A 185 -4.43 -3.31 22.26
C MET A 185 -5.93 -3.11 22.50
N THR A 186 -6.40 -1.87 22.35
CA THR A 186 -7.78 -1.47 22.68
C THR A 186 -8.65 -1.24 21.44
N GLY A 187 -8.04 -1.04 20.28
CA GLY A 187 -8.72 -0.66 19.04
C GLY A 187 -9.19 0.79 19.01
N VAL A 188 -8.89 1.60 20.05
CA VAL A 188 -9.23 3.03 20.08
C VAL A 188 -8.60 3.71 18.87
N THR A 189 -9.42 4.45 18.13
CA THR A 189 -9.06 5.01 16.83
C THR A 189 -9.03 6.53 16.91
N SER A 190 -8.08 7.15 16.23
CA SER A 190 -7.92 8.59 16.15
C SER A 190 -7.65 9.04 14.73
N VAL A 191 -8.20 10.21 14.37
CA VAL A 191 -7.86 10.90 13.13
C VAL A 191 -6.60 11.72 13.36
N ILE A 192 -5.66 11.64 12.41
CA ILE A 192 -4.42 12.41 12.40
C ILE A 192 -4.45 13.39 11.24
N ARG A 193 -4.00 14.62 11.46
CA ARG A 193 -3.84 15.64 10.42
C ARG A 193 -2.43 16.21 10.42
N TYR A 194 -1.81 16.21 9.25
CA TYR A 194 -0.55 16.89 8.99
C TYR A 194 -0.78 18.06 8.02
N ASP A 195 -0.33 19.25 8.38
CA ASP A 195 -0.44 20.47 7.57
C ASP A 195 0.48 20.48 6.33
N GLY A 196 1.31 19.45 6.17
CA GLY A 196 2.30 19.37 5.10
C GLY A 196 3.65 19.96 5.48
N THR A 197 3.73 20.78 6.52
CA THR A 197 4.99 21.34 7.04
C THR A 197 4.98 21.33 8.56
N GLY A 198 6.14 21.62 9.14
CA GLY A 198 6.32 21.69 10.59
C GLY A 198 6.62 20.33 11.20
N ARG A 199 6.75 20.34 12.52
CA ARG A 199 7.25 19.21 13.32
C ARG A 199 6.14 18.36 13.94
N ASN A 200 4.90 18.84 13.92
CA ASN A 200 3.82 18.29 14.72
C ASN A 200 2.65 17.83 13.84
N VAL A 201 1.87 16.90 14.37
CA VAL A 201 0.56 16.54 13.83
C VAL A 201 -0.54 16.84 14.84
N ARG A 202 -1.77 17.00 14.35
CA ARG A 202 -2.94 17.10 15.22
C ARG A 202 -3.65 15.76 15.28
N ARG A 203 -4.21 15.44 16.44
CA ARG A 203 -4.85 14.16 16.74
C ARG A 203 -6.19 14.39 17.42
N TRP A 204 -7.23 13.73 16.90
CA TRP A 204 -8.55 13.68 17.51
C TRP A 204 -8.95 12.23 17.74
N GLU A 205 -9.19 11.84 18.98
CA GLU A 205 -9.78 10.54 19.28
C GLU A 205 -11.22 10.49 18.78
N VAL A 206 -11.60 9.41 18.10
CA VAL A 206 -12.96 9.23 17.60
C VAL A 206 -13.83 8.72 18.74
N GLU A 207 -14.79 9.54 19.17
CA GLU A 207 -15.59 9.29 20.37
C GLU A 207 -16.36 7.98 20.29
N GLY A 208 -16.14 7.09 21.26
CA GLY A 208 -16.88 5.83 21.40
C GLY A 208 -16.64 4.81 20.29
N ALA A 209 -15.63 5.02 19.42
CA ALA A 209 -15.37 4.15 18.30
C ALA A 209 -14.09 3.31 18.50
N THR A 210 -14.19 2.03 18.19
CA THR A 210 -13.05 1.12 18.10
C THR A 210 -13.07 0.36 16.77
N LEU A 211 -11.88 0.16 16.21
CA LEU A 211 -11.67 -0.73 15.07
C LEU A 211 -10.94 -1.97 15.62
N PRO A 212 -11.55 -3.16 15.67
CA PRO A 212 -10.99 -4.30 16.41
C PRO A 212 -9.81 -5.01 15.74
N GLN A 213 -9.56 -4.82 14.44
CA GLN A 213 -8.50 -5.51 13.69
C GLN A 213 -7.35 -4.56 13.32
N ALA A 214 -7.58 -3.65 12.37
CA ALA A 214 -6.56 -2.77 11.80
C ALA A 214 -7.16 -1.55 11.10
N THR A 215 -6.28 -0.64 10.66
CA THR A 215 -6.61 0.60 9.94
C THR A 215 -5.76 0.72 8.68
N HIS A 216 -5.81 -0.28 7.80
CA HIS A 216 -4.94 -0.33 6.63
C HIS A 216 -5.21 0.82 5.65
N THR A 217 -6.48 1.12 5.39
CA THR A 217 -6.92 2.16 4.44
C THR A 217 -7.82 3.20 5.09
N ILE A 218 -7.64 4.46 4.70
CA ILE A 218 -8.59 5.57 4.90
C ILE A 218 -8.95 6.13 3.52
N THR A 219 -10.20 6.58 3.35
CA THR A 219 -10.59 7.41 2.20
C THR A 219 -11.35 8.64 2.66
N GLN A 220 -11.65 9.54 1.72
CA GLN A 220 -12.38 10.76 1.98
C GLN A 220 -13.37 11.07 0.87
N THR A 221 -14.41 11.80 1.24
CA THR A 221 -15.20 12.64 0.33
C THR A 221 -14.80 14.11 0.54
N ARG A 222 -15.51 15.06 -0.05
CA ARG A 222 -15.33 16.49 0.21
C ARG A 222 -15.52 16.83 1.68
N ASP A 223 -16.55 16.29 2.32
CA ASP A 223 -16.95 16.64 3.68
C ASP A 223 -16.70 15.56 4.73
N TRP A 224 -16.40 14.32 4.34
CA TRP A 224 -16.27 13.19 5.25
C TRP A 224 -14.93 12.46 5.12
N LEU A 225 -14.43 11.96 6.24
CA LEU A 225 -13.43 10.89 6.30
C LEU A 225 -14.14 9.56 6.51
N VAL A 226 -13.66 8.51 5.84
CA VAL A 226 -14.19 7.15 5.91
C VAL A 226 -13.08 6.23 6.40
N LEU A 227 -13.26 5.67 7.59
CA LEU A 227 -12.34 4.73 8.23
C LEU A 227 -13.05 3.39 8.36
N ALA A 228 -12.40 2.28 8.05
CA ALA A 228 -12.99 0.95 8.19
C ALA A 228 -12.06 0.03 8.99
N ASP A 229 -12.66 -0.94 9.68
CA ASP A 229 -11.93 -2.06 10.26
C ASP A 229 -11.43 -2.99 9.15
N THR A 230 -10.13 -2.98 8.91
CA THR A 230 -9.54 -3.74 7.81
C THR A 230 -9.13 -5.15 8.23
N ALA A 231 -9.13 -6.10 7.30
CA ALA A 231 -8.87 -7.53 7.49
C ALA A 231 -7.40 -7.84 7.76
N TYR A 232 -6.88 -7.34 8.88
CA TYR A 232 -5.54 -7.60 9.38
C TYR A 232 -5.55 -7.75 10.91
N LYS A 233 -6.17 -8.82 11.37
CA LYS A 233 -6.31 -9.09 12.81
C LYS A 233 -4.95 -9.44 13.41
N VAL A 234 -4.67 -8.91 14.59
CA VAL A 234 -3.48 -9.28 15.35
C VAL A 234 -3.80 -10.47 16.25
N ASP A 235 -2.91 -11.46 16.31
CA ASP A 235 -3.02 -12.61 17.22
C ASP A 235 -1.98 -12.49 18.36
N PRO A 236 -2.42 -12.38 19.62
CA PRO A 236 -1.52 -12.40 20.77
C PRO A 236 -0.62 -13.64 20.83
N GLU A 237 -1.13 -14.84 20.47
CA GLU A 237 -0.31 -16.06 20.51
C GLU A 237 0.89 -15.94 19.55
N GLU A 238 0.65 -15.44 18.33
CA GLU A 238 1.70 -15.18 17.33
C GLU A 238 2.72 -14.14 17.81
N ILE A 239 2.25 -13.05 18.45
CA ILE A 239 3.14 -12.03 19.04
C ILE A 239 4.09 -12.65 20.07
N PHE A 240 3.60 -13.59 20.88
CA PHE A 240 4.39 -14.24 21.92
C PHE A 240 5.10 -15.52 21.46
N GLY A 241 5.17 -15.75 20.14
CA GLY A 241 5.97 -16.81 19.51
C GLY A 241 5.24 -18.14 19.31
N GLY A 242 3.94 -18.18 19.57
CA GLY A 242 3.05 -19.27 19.21
C GLY A 242 2.59 -19.21 17.74
N ASP A 243 1.68 -20.10 17.39
CA ASP A 243 1.04 -20.08 16.07
C ASP A 243 -0.16 -19.15 16.06
N ARG A 244 -0.37 -18.50 14.91
CA ARG A 244 -1.60 -17.77 14.62
C ARG A 244 -2.77 -18.76 14.52
N THR A 245 -3.79 -18.57 15.35
CA THR A 245 -4.98 -19.43 15.48
C THR A 245 -6.29 -18.70 15.20
N VAL A 246 -6.23 -17.40 14.85
CA VAL A 246 -7.41 -16.58 14.58
C VAL A 246 -7.49 -16.18 13.11
N ALA A 247 -8.69 -16.26 12.54
CA ALA A 247 -9.02 -15.63 11.27
C ALA A 247 -9.39 -14.15 11.45
N ASN A 248 -9.25 -13.37 10.38
CA ASN A 248 -9.82 -12.02 10.29
C ASN A 248 -11.33 -12.06 10.57
N ASN A 249 -11.89 -11.04 11.22
CA ASN A 249 -13.33 -10.97 11.45
C ASN A 249 -14.07 -10.89 10.10
N PRO A 250 -15.24 -11.54 9.94
CA PRO A 250 -15.98 -11.60 8.67
C PRO A 250 -16.69 -10.30 8.28
N ASP A 251 -16.71 -9.34 9.21
CA ASP A 251 -17.38 -8.07 9.10
C ASP A 251 -16.80 -7.13 10.16
N GLY A 252 -17.01 -5.82 10.00
CA GLY A 252 -16.38 -4.84 10.86
C GLY A 252 -17.06 -3.47 10.85
N PRO A 253 -16.75 -2.62 11.84
CA PRO A 253 -17.22 -1.25 11.86
C PRO A 253 -16.62 -0.41 10.73
N LEU A 254 -17.42 0.52 10.22
CA LEU A 254 -16.98 1.62 9.36
C LEU A 254 -17.44 2.94 9.99
N LEU A 255 -16.56 3.92 10.04
CA LEU A 255 -16.75 5.20 10.70
C LEU A 255 -16.76 6.31 9.64
N LEU A 256 -17.78 7.16 9.69
CA LEU A 256 -17.83 8.42 8.96
C LEU A 256 -17.58 9.57 9.95
N ILE A 257 -16.53 10.34 9.71
CA ILE A 257 -16.18 11.53 10.52
C ILE A 257 -16.31 12.76 9.65
N ARG A 258 -17.10 13.75 10.09
CA ARG A 258 -17.30 14.99 9.36
C ARG A 258 -16.07 15.89 9.53
N LYS A 259 -15.49 16.38 8.44
CA LYS A 259 -14.20 17.06 8.47
C LYS A 259 -14.18 18.36 9.28
N ASP A 260 -15.21 19.21 9.22
CA ASP A 260 -15.21 20.43 10.08
C ASP A 260 -15.64 20.18 11.53
N ASP A 261 -15.89 18.93 11.94
CA ASP A 261 -15.99 18.59 13.36
C ASP A 261 -14.59 18.41 13.99
N LEU A 262 -13.54 18.33 13.17
CA LEU A 262 -12.13 18.23 13.60
C LEU A 262 -11.58 19.62 13.98
N ASP A 263 -12.22 20.23 14.99
CA ASP A 263 -11.86 21.52 15.57
C ASP A 263 -10.49 21.43 16.26
N PRO A 264 -9.49 22.27 15.89
CA PRO A 264 -8.17 22.28 16.54
C PRO A 264 -8.19 22.58 18.04
N GLY A 265 -9.27 23.17 18.56
CA GLY A 265 -9.48 23.40 20.00
C GLY A 265 -9.96 22.18 20.78
N ARG A 266 -10.21 21.04 20.12
CA ARG A 266 -10.70 19.79 20.73
C ARG A 266 -9.69 18.66 20.57
N SER A 267 -9.78 17.67 21.46
CA SER A 267 -8.99 16.44 21.41
C SER A 267 -9.79 15.23 20.92
N THR A 268 -11.08 15.40 20.69
CA THR A 268 -12.01 14.34 20.28
C THR A 268 -12.90 14.82 19.14
N ALA A 269 -13.44 13.89 18.36
CA ALA A 269 -14.43 14.13 17.32
C ALA A 269 -15.48 13.02 17.28
N GLY A 270 -16.73 13.40 17.01
CA GLY A 270 -17.82 12.44 16.84
C GLY A 270 -17.74 11.70 15.50
N CYS A 271 -18.47 10.59 15.40
CA CYS A 271 -18.62 9.85 14.14
C CYS A 271 -20.04 9.32 13.94
N ARG A 272 -20.32 8.84 12.74
CA ARG A 272 -21.41 7.89 12.45
C ARG A 272 -20.80 6.53 12.22
N GLN A 273 -21.31 5.51 12.89
CA GLN A 273 -20.80 4.15 12.79
C GLN A 273 -21.78 3.27 12.02
N PHE A 274 -21.23 2.52 11.07
CA PHE A 274 -21.89 1.51 10.26
C PHE A 274 -21.22 0.16 10.49
N ARG A 275 -21.83 -0.90 9.95
CA ARG A 275 -21.23 -2.22 9.89
C ARG A 275 -21.22 -2.68 8.43
N ILE A 276 -20.06 -3.14 7.97
CA ILE A 276 -19.88 -3.64 6.60
C ILE A 276 -19.47 -5.11 6.63
N ALA A 277 -19.93 -5.85 5.63
CA ALA A 277 -19.58 -7.25 5.41
C ALA A 277 -19.57 -7.52 3.89
N PRO A 278 -18.71 -8.40 3.38
CA PRO A 278 -17.61 -9.06 4.09
C PRO A 278 -16.48 -8.09 4.50
N GLU A 279 -15.44 -8.62 5.13
CA GLU A 279 -14.21 -7.92 5.46
C GLU A 279 -13.53 -7.27 4.23
N VAL A 280 -12.77 -6.19 4.48
CA VAL A 280 -12.17 -5.33 3.43
C VAL A 280 -10.74 -4.96 3.81
N ASN A 281 -9.89 -4.69 2.81
CA ASN A 281 -8.57 -4.09 3.02
C ASN A 281 -8.42 -2.76 2.27
N HIS A 282 -8.77 -2.73 0.99
CA HIS A 282 -8.72 -1.53 0.15
C HIS A 282 -10.12 -1.02 -0.17
N PHE A 283 -10.27 0.29 -0.16
CA PHE A 283 -11.50 0.97 -0.53
C PHE A 283 -11.23 2.44 -0.81
N TYR A 284 -12.05 3.04 -1.66
CA TYR A 284 -12.00 4.48 -1.92
C TYR A 284 -13.39 5.04 -2.17
N ALA A 285 -13.58 6.30 -1.79
CA ALA A 285 -14.83 7.01 -1.96
C ALA A 285 -14.79 7.87 -3.22
N ARG A 286 -15.95 8.14 -3.81
CA ARG A 286 -16.09 9.29 -4.72
C ARG A 286 -15.88 10.56 -3.89
N TYR A 287 -15.03 11.46 -4.35
CA TYR A 287 -14.76 12.70 -3.64
C TYR A 287 -16.01 13.58 -3.57
N ASP A 288 -16.77 13.67 -4.66
CA ASP A 288 -18.06 14.34 -4.64
C ASP A 288 -19.13 13.51 -3.92
N ASP A 289 -19.62 14.06 -2.82
CA ASP A 289 -20.65 13.50 -1.94
C ASP A 289 -21.97 14.26 -1.99
N ALA A 290 -22.19 15.15 -2.96
CA ALA A 290 -23.43 15.91 -3.09
C ALA A 290 -24.69 15.01 -3.20
N ASP A 291 -24.54 13.83 -3.82
CA ASP A 291 -25.59 12.82 -3.95
C ASP A 291 -25.48 11.68 -2.91
N GLY A 292 -24.63 11.86 -1.88
CA GLY A 292 -24.37 10.89 -0.82
C GLY A 292 -22.99 10.23 -0.93
N ILE A 293 -22.63 9.47 0.10
CA ILE A 293 -21.28 8.92 0.25
C ILE A 293 -21.23 7.53 -0.40
N GLU A 294 -20.60 7.44 -1.56
CA GLU A 294 -20.42 6.17 -2.29
C GLU A 294 -18.97 5.69 -2.23
N VAL A 295 -18.78 4.45 -1.79
CA VAL A 295 -17.47 3.84 -1.57
C VAL A 295 -17.37 2.53 -2.34
N VAL A 296 -16.32 2.39 -3.15
CA VAL A 296 -15.93 1.10 -3.72
C VAL A 296 -15.20 0.32 -2.64
N MET A 297 -15.67 -0.90 -2.36
CA MET A 297 -15.09 -1.82 -1.39
C MET A 297 -14.47 -3.00 -2.14
N GLU A 298 -13.15 -3.17 -2.04
CA GLU A 298 -12.44 -4.36 -2.51
C GLU A 298 -12.38 -5.35 -1.34
N HIS A 299 -13.40 -6.22 -1.25
CA HIS A 299 -13.51 -7.15 -0.14
C HIS A 299 -12.40 -8.20 -0.20
N SER A 300 -11.83 -8.49 0.96
CA SER A 300 -10.68 -9.38 1.12
C SER A 300 -11.07 -10.67 1.83
N LYS A 301 -12.31 -11.15 1.60
CA LYS A 301 -12.83 -12.37 2.23
C LYS A 301 -11.92 -13.56 1.92
N GLY A 302 -11.35 -14.16 2.96
CA GLY A 302 -10.44 -15.29 2.82
C GLY A 302 -9.09 -14.95 2.17
N VAL A 303 -8.71 -13.67 2.10
CA VAL A 303 -7.31 -13.25 1.91
C VAL A 303 -6.76 -12.91 3.29
N ASP A 304 -5.72 -13.61 3.73
CA ASP A 304 -5.11 -13.37 5.04
C ASP A 304 -3.66 -12.92 4.88
N ILE A 305 -3.48 -11.61 4.76
CA ILE A 305 -2.16 -10.99 4.62
C ILE A 305 -1.33 -11.04 5.92
N GLY A 306 -1.89 -11.53 7.03
CA GLY A 306 -1.13 -11.79 8.27
C GLY A 306 -0.55 -13.20 8.32
N MET A 307 -1.16 -14.14 7.61
CA MET A 307 -0.62 -15.49 7.45
C MET A 307 0.50 -15.48 6.40
N TYR A 308 1.65 -16.06 6.73
CA TYR A 308 2.75 -16.28 5.80
C TYR A 308 3.12 -17.76 5.68
N LEU A 309 3.71 -18.12 4.55
CA LEU A 309 4.17 -19.46 4.23
C LEU A 309 5.46 -19.83 4.96
N ARG A 310 5.52 -21.05 5.49
CA ARG A 310 6.66 -21.64 6.18
C ARG A 310 7.23 -22.83 5.42
N GLU A 311 8.45 -23.24 5.76
CA GLU A 311 9.14 -24.37 5.10
C GLU A 311 8.46 -25.72 5.37
N ASP A 312 7.73 -25.83 6.48
CA ASP A 312 7.00 -27.02 6.90
C ASP A 312 5.51 -26.99 6.53
N ASP A 313 5.06 -25.94 5.82
CA ASP A 313 3.68 -25.84 5.38
C ASP A 313 3.35 -26.80 4.24
N VAL A 314 2.10 -27.22 4.22
CA VAL A 314 1.45 -27.86 3.07
C VAL A 314 0.40 -26.94 2.47
N ASP A 315 0.30 -26.98 1.16
CA ASP A 315 -0.54 -26.10 0.37
C ASP A 315 -2.02 -26.54 0.34
N ALA A 316 -2.88 -25.81 -0.39
CA ALA A 316 -4.32 -26.07 -0.45
C ALA A 316 -4.67 -27.49 -0.93
N PHE A 317 -3.77 -28.15 -1.67
CA PHE A 317 -3.92 -29.50 -2.20
C PHE A 317 -3.09 -30.54 -1.45
N GLY A 318 -2.46 -30.17 -0.33
CA GLY A 318 -1.69 -31.08 0.52
C GLY A 318 -0.28 -31.38 0.00
N ARG A 319 0.25 -30.54 -0.90
CA ARG A 319 1.62 -30.63 -1.41
C ARG A 319 2.56 -29.81 -0.52
N PRO A 320 3.83 -30.18 -0.34
CA PRO A 320 4.79 -29.34 0.37
C PRO A 320 4.92 -27.97 -0.31
N VAL A 321 4.95 -26.89 0.48
CA VAL A 321 5.23 -25.55 -0.04
C VAL A 321 6.69 -25.47 -0.52
N ASP A 322 6.90 -24.80 -1.66
CA ASP A 322 8.24 -24.54 -2.18
C ASP A 322 9.01 -23.61 -1.23
N PRO A 323 10.21 -23.98 -0.75
CA PRO A 323 11.01 -23.12 0.13
C PRO A 323 11.31 -21.72 -0.42
N ALA A 324 11.27 -21.54 -1.75
CA ALA A 324 11.42 -20.23 -2.37
C ALA A 324 10.24 -19.28 -2.10
N LEU A 325 9.08 -19.80 -1.69
CA LEU A 325 7.91 -19.01 -1.30
C LEU A 325 7.85 -18.71 0.20
N ARG A 326 8.86 -19.10 0.98
CA ARG A 326 8.92 -18.85 2.42
C ARG A 326 8.76 -17.35 2.72
N GLY A 327 7.81 -17.04 3.59
CA GLY A 327 7.50 -15.68 4.02
C GLY A 327 6.47 -14.99 3.12
N MET A 328 6.12 -15.54 1.96
CA MET A 328 5.02 -15.02 1.15
C MET A 328 3.72 -15.06 1.96
N TYR A 329 2.86 -14.07 1.79
CA TYR A 329 1.56 -14.06 2.44
C TYR A 329 0.64 -15.14 1.86
N CYS A 330 -0.39 -15.54 2.62
CA CYS A 330 -1.37 -16.51 2.16
C CYS A 330 -2.29 -15.88 1.11
N HIS A 331 -2.27 -16.42 -0.10
CA HIS A 331 -3.13 -15.99 -1.19
C HIS A 331 -4.62 -16.25 -0.92
N GLY A 332 -5.48 -15.66 -1.76
CA GLY A 332 -6.92 -15.67 -1.60
C GLY A 332 -7.54 -17.06 -1.67
N MET A 333 -8.21 -17.42 -0.58
CA MET A 333 -8.93 -18.69 -0.40
C MET A 333 -10.39 -18.61 -0.86
N THR A 334 -10.85 -17.48 -1.38
CA THR A 334 -12.21 -17.35 -1.96
C THR A 334 -12.18 -16.48 -3.22
N PRO A 335 -13.19 -16.60 -4.10
CA PRO A 335 -13.31 -15.68 -5.23
C PRO A 335 -13.45 -14.24 -4.75
N ALA A 336 -12.83 -13.32 -5.49
CA ALA A 336 -12.82 -11.92 -5.16
C ALA A 336 -14.22 -11.30 -5.28
N LEU A 337 -14.52 -10.36 -4.37
CA LEU A 337 -15.76 -9.61 -4.35
C LEU A 337 -15.46 -8.12 -4.27
N THR A 338 -16.02 -7.36 -5.21
CA THR A 338 -16.00 -5.89 -5.14
C THR A 338 -17.43 -5.38 -5.08
N THR A 339 -17.71 -4.40 -4.22
CA THR A 339 -19.03 -3.76 -4.13
C THR A 339 -18.92 -2.24 -4.21
N VAL A 340 -20.01 -1.58 -4.58
CA VAL A 340 -20.21 -0.15 -4.33
C VAL A 340 -21.24 -0.03 -3.23
N LEU A 341 -20.86 0.55 -2.09
CA LEU A 341 -21.75 0.81 -0.98
C LEU A 341 -22.09 2.30 -0.92
N ARG A 342 -23.36 2.62 -0.70
CA ARG A 342 -23.84 3.98 -0.42
C ARG A 342 -24.21 4.10 1.04
N PHE A 343 -23.65 5.10 1.71
CA PHE A 343 -23.89 5.42 3.11
C PHE A 343 -24.75 6.68 3.25
N ASP A 344 -25.77 6.60 4.09
CA ASP A 344 -26.62 7.71 4.50
C ASP A 344 -26.37 8.00 5.99
N PRO A 345 -25.53 9.00 6.33
CA PRO A 345 -25.17 9.34 7.71
C PRO A 345 -26.33 9.93 8.52
N GLU A 346 -27.38 10.44 7.88
CA GLU A 346 -28.53 11.04 8.55
C GLU A 346 -29.51 9.96 9.03
N ASN A 347 -29.76 8.95 8.19
CA ASN A 347 -30.67 7.85 8.52
C ASN A 347 -29.96 6.60 9.06
N GLY A 348 -28.62 6.58 9.07
CA GLY A 348 -27.84 5.43 9.51
C GLY A 348 -28.00 4.19 8.61
N GLN A 349 -28.27 4.41 7.32
CA GLN A 349 -28.50 3.33 6.35
C GLN A 349 -27.28 3.11 5.45
N VAL A 350 -27.02 1.85 5.14
CA VAL A 350 -26.06 1.44 4.11
C VAL A 350 -26.79 0.58 3.08
N SER A 351 -26.51 0.81 1.80
CA SER A 351 -27.09 0.03 0.70
C SER A 351 -26.03 -0.36 -0.32
N GLU A 352 -26.09 -1.60 -0.80
CA GLU A 352 -25.28 -2.05 -1.94
C GLU A 352 -25.89 -1.51 -3.25
N ARG A 353 -25.08 -0.81 -4.04
CA ARG A 353 -25.46 -0.23 -5.32
C ARG A 353 -25.05 -1.11 -6.49
N ALA A 354 -23.88 -1.75 -6.37
CA ALA A 354 -23.30 -2.61 -7.39
C ALA A 354 -22.42 -3.68 -6.77
N ARG A 355 -22.18 -4.73 -7.55
CA ARG A 355 -21.40 -5.91 -7.17
C ARG A 355 -20.70 -6.49 -8.40
N ALA A 356 -19.40 -6.73 -8.28
CA ALA A 356 -18.63 -7.58 -9.17
C ALA A 356 -18.23 -8.86 -8.43
N TYR A 357 -18.68 -10.00 -8.94
CA TYR A 357 -18.37 -11.33 -8.42
C TYR A 357 -18.52 -12.36 -9.54
N ASP A 358 -17.43 -13.05 -9.88
CA ASP A 358 -17.43 -14.16 -10.83
C ASP A 358 -16.50 -15.28 -10.32
N PRO A 359 -17.06 -16.33 -9.68
CA PRO A 359 -16.26 -17.39 -9.06
C PRO A 359 -15.51 -18.25 -10.07
N GLY A 360 -15.85 -18.20 -11.36
CA GLY A 360 -15.12 -18.91 -12.40
C GLY A 360 -13.91 -18.15 -12.94
N ARG A 361 -13.74 -16.87 -12.60
CA ARG A 361 -12.78 -15.97 -13.26
C ARG A 361 -11.97 -15.11 -12.31
N TRP A 362 -12.59 -14.54 -11.29
CA TRP A 362 -11.97 -13.50 -10.48
C TRP A 362 -11.60 -14.05 -9.10
N TRP A 363 -10.32 -14.36 -8.96
CA TRP A 363 -9.72 -14.89 -7.73
C TRP A 363 -8.66 -13.92 -7.22
N GLN A 364 -8.76 -13.60 -5.92
CA GLN A 364 -7.90 -12.65 -5.21
C GLN A 364 -7.81 -11.28 -5.89
N ALA A 365 -8.56 -10.30 -5.40
CA ALA A 365 -8.29 -8.91 -5.73
C ALA A 365 -6.88 -8.55 -5.20
N GLU A 366 -5.95 -8.25 -6.12
CA GLU A 366 -4.59 -7.88 -5.77
C GLU A 366 -4.55 -6.39 -5.44
N LEU A 367 -4.55 -5.54 -6.48
CA LEU A 367 -4.48 -4.10 -6.36
C LEU A 367 -5.20 -3.41 -7.53
N SER A 368 -5.67 -2.19 -7.26
CA SER A 368 -6.44 -1.39 -8.22
C SER A 368 -5.74 -0.09 -8.63
N ALA A 369 -6.20 0.45 -9.76
CA ALA A 369 -5.85 1.77 -10.24
C ALA A 369 -7.11 2.59 -10.54
N ILE A 370 -7.04 3.86 -10.18
CA ILE A 370 -8.03 4.88 -10.48
C ILE A 370 -7.33 6.20 -10.82
N ASP A 371 -8.07 7.14 -11.39
CA ASP A 371 -7.59 8.51 -11.57
C ASP A 371 -7.61 9.26 -10.23
N TRP A 372 -6.43 9.33 -9.61
CA TRP A 372 -6.22 9.99 -8.32
C TRP A 372 -6.15 11.53 -8.42
N SER A 373 -6.32 12.14 -9.59
CA SER A 373 -6.51 13.60 -9.67
C SER A 373 -7.80 14.01 -8.95
N LEU A 374 -7.88 15.26 -8.47
CA LEU A 374 -9.12 15.74 -7.84
C LEU A 374 -10.29 15.65 -8.82
N GLU A 375 -10.06 16.01 -10.08
CA GLU A 375 -11.07 15.92 -11.13
C GLU A 375 -11.54 14.47 -11.35
N GLY A 376 -10.60 13.51 -11.39
CA GLY A 376 -10.92 12.09 -11.53
C GLY A 376 -11.61 11.49 -10.30
N GLN A 377 -11.26 11.93 -9.10
CA GLN A 377 -11.92 11.49 -7.87
C GLN A 377 -13.31 12.12 -7.68
N ALA A 378 -13.54 13.33 -8.20
CA ALA A 378 -14.85 13.97 -8.17
C ALA A 378 -15.84 13.25 -9.09
N GLU A 379 -15.42 12.90 -10.31
CA GLU A 379 -16.25 12.22 -11.32
C GLU A 379 -15.58 10.94 -11.86
N PRO A 380 -15.39 9.90 -11.02
CA PRO A 380 -14.69 8.69 -11.44
C PRO A 380 -15.56 7.87 -12.39
N THR A 381 -14.95 7.41 -13.49
CA THR A 381 -15.62 6.64 -14.54
C THR A 381 -15.15 5.19 -14.63
N ARG A 382 -13.95 4.90 -14.13
CA ARG A 382 -13.32 3.57 -14.19
C ARG A 382 -12.79 3.13 -12.85
N HIS A 383 -12.85 1.83 -12.65
CA HIS A 383 -12.10 1.12 -11.63
C HIS A 383 -11.35 -0.02 -12.32
N HIS A 384 -10.02 0.06 -12.33
CA HIS A 384 -9.18 -0.98 -12.91
C HIS A 384 -8.66 -1.86 -11.79
N LEU A 385 -8.86 -3.17 -11.87
CA LEU A 385 -8.49 -4.10 -10.81
C LEU A 385 -7.79 -5.30 -11.40
N ILE A 386 -6.66 -5.66 -10.78
CA ILE A 386 -5.97 -6.91 -11.06
C ILE A 386 -6.50 -7.97 -10.09
N PHE A 387 -6.94 -9.09 -10.66
CA PHE A 387 -7.18 -10.33 -9.94
C PHE A 387 -5.97 -11.22 -10.15
N LEU A 388 -5.32 -11.67 -9.08
CA LEU A 388 -4.06 -12.42 -9.19
C LEU A 388 -4.27 -13.84 -9.74
N GLY A 389 -5.49 -14.38 -9.63
CA GLY A 389 -5.80 -15.76 -9.97
C GLY A 389 -5.76 -16.68 -8.75
N PHE A 390 -6.03 -17.95 -8.98
CA PHE A 390 -6.04 -19.00 -7.96
C PHE A 390 -4.71 -19.75 -8.00
N HIS A 391 -3.90 -19.54 -6.95
CA HIS A 391 -2.57 -20.12 -6.80
C HIS A 391 -2.54 -21.02 -5.56
N PRO A 392 -2.95 -22.29 -5.66
CA PRO A 392 -3.05 -23.21 -4.53
C PRO A 392 -1.72 -23.42 -3.80
N GLU A 393 -0.59 -23.29 -4.51
CA GLU A 393 0.76 -23.39 -3.92
C GLU A 393 1.08 -22.28 -2.89
N ALA A 394 0.35 -21.15 -2.94
CA ALA A 394 0.52 -20.02 -2.04
C ALA A 394 -0.60 -19.92 -0.98
N ILE A 395 -1.42 -20.97 -0.86
CA ILE A 395 -2.48 -21.09 0.15
C ILE A 395 -2.08 -22.20 1.11
N ASN A 396 -1.76 -21.89 2.37
CA ASN A 396 -1.38 -22.91 3.35
C ASN A 396 -2.60 -23.49 4.10
N GLN A 397 -2.52 -24.76 4.52
CA GLN A 397 -3.61 -25.39 5.28
C GLN A 397 -3.86 -24.73 6.64
N ARG A 398 -2.85 -24.14 7.30
CA ARG A 398 -3.05 -23.44 8.58
C ARG A 398 -4.04 -22.28 8.44
N ALA A 399 -3.97 -21.52 7.35
CA ALA A 399 -4.93 -20.46 7.04
C ALA A 399 -6.32 -21.04 6.80
N LEU A 400 -6.42 -22.13 6.03
CA LEU A 400 -7.69 -22.81 5.79
C LEU A 400 -8.32 -23.34 7.10
N ASP A 401 -7.51 -23.85 8.02
CA ASP A 401 -7.95 -24.35 9.32
C ASP A 401 -8.44 -23.21 10.22
N ASN A 402 -7.75 -22.05 10.21
CA ASN A 402 -8.16 -20.86 10.96
C ASN A 402 -9.53 -20.32 10.48
N TYR A 403 -9.81 -20.39 9.18
CA TYR A 403 -11.09 -19.92 8.62
C TYR A 403 -12.20 -20.99 8.66
N GLY A 404 -11.84 -22.27 8.65
CA GLY A 404 -12.77 -23.40 8.70
C GLY A 404 -13.89 -23.29 7.66
N ASP A 405 -15.15 -23.39 8.12
CA ASP A 405 -16.34 -23.39 7.27
C ASP A 405 -16.61 -22.05 6.53
N ARG A 406 -15.82 -20.99 6.80
CA ARG A 406 -15.92 -19.74 6.03
C ARG A 406 -15.37 -19.87 4.61
N ILE A 407 -14.57 -20.90 4.36
CA ILE A 407 -13.99 -21.21 3.06
C ILE A 407 -14.77 -22.35 2.41
N ASP A 408 -15.50 -22.02 1.34
CA ASP A 408 -16.14 -23.02 0.50
C ASP A 408 -15.13 -23.59 -0.52
N ARG A 409 -14.47 -24.68 -0.12
CA ARG A 409 -13.48 -25.37 -0.96
C ARG A 409 -14.10 -25.97 -2.23
N SER A 410 -15.43 -26.10 -2.33
CA SER A 410 -16.09 -26.59 -3.55
C SER A 410 -16.02 -25.60 -4.71
N LEU A 411 -15.71 -24.33 -4.41
CA LEU A 411 -15.46 -23.30 -5.42
C LEU A 411 -14.04 -23.36 -5.99
N PHE A 412 -13.11 -24.11 -5.37
CA PHE A 412 -11.72 -24.11 -5.80
C PHE A 412 -11.60 -24.64 -7.24
N PRO A 413 -10.93 -23.90 -8.14
CA PRO A 413 -10.59 -24.39 -9.45
C PRO A 413 -9.78 -25.70 -9.34
N ASN A 414 -10.00 -26.62 -10.27
CA ASN A 414 -9.22 -27.87 -10.34
C ASN A 414 -7.77 -27.62 -10.75
N GLU A 415 -7.50 -26.51 -11.42
CA GLU A 415 -6.21 -26.09 -11.93
C GLU A 415 -5.96 -24.63 -11.55
N GLU A 416 -4.69 -24.24 -11.53
CA GLU A 416 -4.27 -22.87 -11.26
C GLU A 416 -4.82 -21.93 -12.34
N THR A 417 -5.20 -20.71 -11.96
CA THR A 417 -5.75 -19.73 -12.91
C THR A 417 -4.84 -18.53 -13.07
N PRO A 418 -4.72 -17.98 -14.30
CA PRO A 418 -3.87 -16.82 -14.56
C PRO A 418 -4.42 -15.55 -13.90
N ALA A 419 -3.56 -14.57 -13.74
CA ALA A 419 -3.98 -13.23 -13.37
C ALA A 419 -4.80 -12.57 -14.49
N VAL A 420 -5.66 -11.62 -14.10
CA VAL A 420 -6.59 -10.92 -14.98
C VAL A 420 -6.65 -9.44 -14.61
N LEU A 421 -6.48 -8.55 -15.59
CA LEU A 421 -6.74 -7.11 -15.44
C LEU A 421 -8.14 -6.81 -15.99
N VAL A 422 -9.03 -6.30 -15.14
CA VAL A 422 -10.39 -5.91 -15.52
C VAL A 422 -10.58 -4.42 -15.36
N SER A 423 -11.19 -3.79 -16.37
CA SER A 423 -11.68 -2.41 -16.29
C SER A 423 -13.18 -2.42 -16.09
N PHE A 424 -13.64 -1.94 -14.95
CA PHE A 424 -15.06 -1.80 -14.62
C PHE A 424 -15.54 -0.37 -14.89
N ASP A 425 -16.82 -0.21 -15.25
CA ASP A 425 -17.48 1.05 -14.97
C ASP A 425 -17.55 1.23 -13.45
N ARG A 426 -17.18 2.40 -12.93
CA ARG A 426 -16.98 2.57 -11.48
C ARG A 426 -18.27 2.34 -10.68
N ASP A 427 -19.41 2.81 -11.17
CA ASP A 427 -20.65 2.88 -10.40
C ASP A 427 -21.46 1.58 -10.42
N GLY A 428 -21.54 0.96 -11.59
CA GLY A 428 -22.26 -0.29 -11.81
C GLY A 428 -21.39 -1.53 -11.61
N LEU A 429 -20.07 -1.38 -11.51
CA LEU A 429 -19.10 -2.48 -11.51
C LEU A 429 -19.33 -3.47 -12.66
N LYS A 430 -19.83 -3.00 -13.82
CA LYS A 430 -19.93 -3.80 -15.02
C LYS A 430 -18.54 -3.95 -15.62
N PRO A 431 -18.05 -5.17 -15.87
CA PRO A 431 -16.79 -5.36 -16.58
C PRO A 431 -16.97 -4.84 -18.01
N LEU A 432 -16.13 -3.88 -18.39
CA LEU A 432 -16.12 -3.26 -19.73
C LEU A 432 -15.12 -3.97 -20.63
N ASN A 433 -13.93 -4.25 -20.11
CA ASN A 433 -12.82 -4.84 -20.83
C ASN A 433 -11.99 -5.70 -19.88
N GLU A 434 -11.35 -6.75 -20.42
CA GLU A 434 -10.56 -7.68 -19.64
C GLU A 434 -9.34 -8.16 -20.43
N TRP A 435 -8.22 -8.33 -19.74
CA TRP A 435 -7.00 -8.94 -20.25
C TRP A 435 -6.55 -10.07 -19.32
N THR A 436 -6.18 -11.21 -19.89
CA THR A 436 -5.65 -12.36 -19.16
C THR A 436 -4.14 -12.47 -19.40
N PHE A 437 -3.37 -12.52 -18.32
CA PHE A 437 -1.91 -12.66 -18.37
C PHE A 437 -1.49 -14.12 -18.61
N ALA A 438 -0.19 -14.36 -18.83
CA ALA A 438 0.32 -15.73 -18.81
C ALA A 438 0.17 -16.34 -17.40
N LEU A 439 0.11 -17.67 -17.31
CA LEU A 439 -0.10 -18.35 -16.02
C LEU A 439 1.04 -18.11 -15.01
N ASP A 440 2.25 -17.90 -15.52
CA ASP A 440 3.48 -17.62 -14.75
C ASP A 440 3.77 -16.12 -14.60
N ASP A 441 2.84 -15.26 -15.02
CA ASP A 441 2.92 -13.82 -14.78
C ASP A 441 2.25 -13.45 -13.47
N TYR A 442 2.97 -12.64 -12.69
CA TYR A 442 2.49 -12.09 -11.43
C TYR A 442 2.47 -10.56 -11.56
N PRO A 443 1.38 -9.99 -12.10
CA PRO A 443 1.18 -8.54 -12.11
C PRO A 443 0.75 -8.05 -10.73
N THR A 444 1.30 -6.92 -10.27
CA THR A 444 0.98 -6.39 -8.93
C THR A 444 0.15 -5.12 -8.97
N SER A 445 0.77 -3.95 -8.83
CA SER A 445 0.08 -2.68 -8.68
C SER A 445 -0.03 -1.97 -10.02
N PRO A 446 -1.23 -1.91 -10.63
CA PRO A 446 -1.47 -1.00 -11.74
C PRO A 446 -1.43 0.45 -11.24
N SER A 447 -0.95 1.37 -12.08
CA SER A 447 -1.06 2.81 -11.87
C SER A 447 -1.69 3.47 -13.09
N PHE A 448 -2.71 4.30 -12.87
CA PHE A 448 -3.29 5.13 -13.92
C PHE A 448 -2.40 6.33 -14.22
N VAL A 449 -2.17 6.59 -15.50
CA VAL A 449 -1.42 7.74 -16.01
C VAL A 449 -2.32 8.51 -16.97
N PRO A 450 -2.72 9.75 -16.65
CA PRO A 450 -3.62 10.53 -17.49
C PRO A 450 -2.96 10.94 -18.81
N ARG A 451 -3.77 10.98 -19.88
CA ARG A 451 -3.37 11.55 -21.17
C ARG A 451 -3.63 13.06 -21.21
N GLY A 452 -2.80 13.81 -21.95
CA GLY A 452 -3.11 15.23 -22.24
C GLY A 452 -2.93 16.16 -21.04
N LEU A 453 -1.93 15.90 -20.19
CA LEU A 453 -1.57 16.76 -19.06
C LEU A 453 -1.37 18.23 -19.48
N GLY A 454 -1.82 19.15 -18.62
CA GLY A 454 -1.74 20.59 -18.88
C GLY A 454 -2.82 21.12 -19.81
N SER A 455 -3.87 20.33 -20.08
CA SER A 455 -5.06 20.77 -20.80
C SER A 455 -5.71 21.98 -20.13
N SER A 456 -6.25 22.89 -20.95
CA SER A 456 -6.84 24.14 -20.45
C SER A 456 -7.99 23.87 -19.47
N GLY A 457 -7.93 24.49 -18.28
CA GLY A 457 -8.95 24.33 -17.24
C GLY A 457 -8.81 23.06 -16.39
N ARG A 458 -7.71 22.31 -16.54
CA ARG A 458 -7.39 21.12 -15.74
C ARG A 458 -6.19 21.36 -14.83
N SER A 459 -6.17 20.69 -13.69
CA SER A 459 -5.01 20.64 -12.81
C SER A 459 -3.84 19.96 -13.51
N ARG A 460 -2.63 20.17 -13.00
CA ARG A 460 -1.42 19.50 -13.52
C ARG A 460 -1.41 17.97 -13.30
N TYR A 461 -2.40 17.44 -12.57
CA TYR A 461 -2.55 16.02 -12.26
C TYR A 461 -3.63 15.35 -13.12
N ALA A 462 -4.49 16.13 -13.76
CA ALA A 462 -5.59 15.64 -14.56
C ALA A 462 -5.29 15.70 -16.06
N GLY A 463 -5.82 14.71 -16.78
CA GLY A 463 -5.82 14.67 -18.24
C GLY A 463 -6.87 15.59 -18.86
N ALA A 464 -7.03 15.50 -20.18
CA ALA A 464 -8.07 16.23 -20.90
C ALA A 464 -9.49 15.77 -20.48
N ASP A 465 -9.67 14.45 -20.34
CA ASP A 465 -10.92 13.78 -19.97
C ASP A 465 -10.72 12.92 -18.71
N PRO A 466 -10.77 13.51 -17.50
CA PRO A 466 -10.46 12.81 -16.26
C PRO A 466 -11.50 11.75 -15.89
N GLY A 467 -11.14 10.88 -14.95
CA GLY A 467 -12.03 9.85 -14.40
C GLY A 467 -11.55 8.42 -14.68
N GLY A 468 -10.34 8.25 -15.21
CA GLY A 468 -9.69 6.94 -15.34
C GLY A 468 -9.87 6.24 -16.69
N HIS A 469 -10.63 6.79 -17.63
CA HIS A 469 -10.83 6.16 -18.94
C HIS A 469 -9.90 6.71 -20.05
N ASP A 470 -9.48 7.98 -19.99
CA ASP A 470 -8.57 8.59 -20.96
C ASP A 470 -7.13 8.67 -20.42
N GLY A 471 -6.38 7.61 -20.69
CA GLY A 471 -5.00 7.49 -20.21
C GLY A 471 -4.43 6.11 -20.45
N TYR A 472 -3.47 5.77 -19.60
CA TYR A 472 -2.73 4.53 -19.65
C TYR A 472 -2.75 3.84 -18.30
N LEU A 473 -2.65 2.51 -18.30
CA LEU A 473 -2.30 1.75 -17.12
C LEU A 473 -0.86 1.28 -17.25
N VAL A 474 -0.04 1.58 -16.25
CA VAL A 474 1.33 1.06 -16.13
C VAL A 474 1.29 -0.07 -15.11
N VAL A 475 1.67 -1.28 -15.52
CA VAL A 475 1.61 -2.49 -14.69
C VAL A 475 3.00 -3.12 -14.60
N ALA A 476 3.50 -3.30 -13.39
CA ALA A 476 4.69 -4.09 -13.15
C ALA A 476 4.34 -5.58 -13.11
N VAL A 477 5.09 -6.39 -13.86
CA VAL A 477 4.85 -7.84 -14.01
C VAL A 477 6.11 -8.61 -13.62
N HIS A 478 6.00 -9.44 -12.58
CA HIS A 478 7.04 -10.39 -12.22
C HIS A 478 6.89 -11.68 -13.01
N ASN A 479 8.02 -12.23 -13.43
CA ASN A 479 8.12 -13.52 -14.08
C ASN A 479 9.58 -14.01 -13.92
N ASP A 480 9.79 -15.30 -13.69
CA ASP A 480 11.11 -15.89 -13.45
C ASP A 480 12.03 -15.81 -14.69
N ASP A 481 11.48 -15.70 -15.92
CA ASP A 481 12.26 -15.43 -17.12
C ASP A 481 12.78 -13.99 -17.13
N ARG A 482 11.93 -13.01 -16.80
CA ARG A 482 12.26 -11.58 -16.90
C ARG A 482 11.18 -10.68 -16.31
N PHE A 483 11.60 -9.69 -15.52
CA PHE A 483 10.75 -8.58 -15.07
C PHE A 483 10.28 -7.68 -16.24
N ARG A 484 9.05 -7.18 -16.17
CA ARG A 484 8.49 -6.29 -17.22
C ARG A 484 7.68 -5.14 -16.63
N ILE A 485 7.61 -4.07 -17.39
CA ILE A 485 6.59 -3.02 -17.24
C ILE A 485 5.74 -3.03 -18.50
N GLU A 486 4.46 -3.29 -18.33
CA GLU A 486 3.48 -3.37 -19.41
C GLU A 486 2.56 -2.15 -19.36
N VAL A 487 2.35 -1.52 -20.52
CA VAL A 487 1.46 -0.36 -20.66
C VAL A 487 0.24 -0.75 -21.45
N PHE A 488 -0.93 -0.44 -20.91
CA PHE A 488 -2.23 -0.65 -21.56
C PHE A 488 -2.90 0.68 -21.87
N ASP A 489 -3.73 0.72 -22.90
CA ASP A 489 -4.70 1.81 -23.07
C ASP A 489 -5.83 1.63 -22.06
N ALA A 490 -6.04 2.61 -21.18
CA ALA A 490 -7.03 2.51 -20.10
C ALA A 490 -8.47 2.44 -20.63
N ALA A 491 -8.73 2.90 -21.86
CA ALA A 491 -10.05 2.82 -22.48
C ALA A 491 -10.43 1.39 -22.89
N ASP A 492 -9.44 0.54 -23.20
CA ASP A 492 -9.67 -0.83 -23.63
C ASP A 492 -8.46 -1.75 -23.38
N VAL A 493 -8.36 -2.27 -22.16
CA VAL A 493 -7.29 -3.21 -21.77
C VAL A 493 -7.35 -4.53 -22.54
N SER A 494 -8.49 -4.89 -23.14
CA SER A 494 -8.64 -6.18 -23.85
C SER A 494 -7.79 -6.30 -25.12
N ARG A 495 -7.26 -5.18 -25.60
CA ARG A 495 -6.31 -5.12 -26.73
C ARG A 495 -4.92 -5.62 -26.34
N GLY A 496 -4.66 -5.86 -25.06
CA GLY A 496 -3.36 -6.21 -24.52
C GLY A 496 -2.44 -5.02 -24.36
N PRO A 497 -1.19 -5.25 -23.91
CA PRO A 497 -0.24 -4.18 -23.71
C PRO A 497 0.15 -3.53 -25.04
N ILE A 498 0.03 -2.21 -25.13
CA ILE A 498 0.43 -1.41 -26.29
C ILE A 498 1.94 -1.23 -26.36
N ALA A 499 2.63 -1.38 -25.23
CA ALA A 499 4.09 -1.38 -25.13
C ALA A 499 4.55 -2.20 -23.92
N VAL A 500 5.74 -2.80 -24.04
CA VAL A 500 6.39 -3.55 -22.96
C VAL A 500 7.83 -3.08 -22.81
N LEU A 501 8.20 -2.64 -21.61
CA LEU A 501 9.59 -2.43 -21.21
C LEU A 501 10.13 -3.64 -20.49
N ALA A 502 11.38 -3.98 -20.76
CA ALA A 502 12.08 -5.01 -20.01
C ALA A 502 13.61 -4.77 -19.96
N PRO A 503 14.29 -5.30 -18.94
CA PRO A 503 15.74 -5.44 -18.93
C PRO A 503 16.19 -6.60 -19.86
N ALA A 504 17.43 -7.05 -19.75
CA ALA A 504 17.86 -8.28 -20.40
C ALA A 504 17.11 -9.51 -19.84
N HIS A 505 17.01 -10.60 -20.61
CA HIS A 505 16.48 -11.87 -20.11
C HIS A 505 17.29 -12.38 -18.91
N GLY A 506 16.60 -13.02 -17.96
CA GLY A 506 17.14 -13.48 -16.69
C GLY A 506 17.26 -12.40 -15.61
N VAL A 507 16.92 -11.14 -15.90
CA VAL A 507 16.89 -10.07 -14.90
C VAL A 507 15.47 -9.95 -14.32
N THR A 508 15.38 -10.18 -13.02
CA THR A 508 14.15 -10.07 -12.22
C THR A 508 14.32 -8.99 -11.16
N VAL A 509 13.23 -8.64 -10.48
CA VAL A 509 13.26 -7.76 -9.31
C VAL A 509 12.45 -8.41 -8.18
N PRO A 510 12.73 -8.11 -6.91
CA PRO A 510 11.90 -8.57 -5.80
C PRO A 510 10.46 -8.06 -5.93
N PHE A 511 9.55 -8.76 -5.26
CA PHE A 511 8.12 -8.47 -5.14
C PHE A 511 7.85 -6.97 -4.93
N LEU A 512 6.80 -6.44 -5.54
CA LEU A 512 6.42 -5.03 -5.48
C LEU A 512 5.02 -4.91 -4.85
N ILE A 513 4.84 -3.94 -3.94
CA ILE A 513 3.59 -3.71 -3.22
C ILE A 513 2.74 -2.67 -3.98
N HIS A 514 2.49 -1.50 -3.40
CA HIS A 514 1.69 -0.45 -4.04
C HIS A 514 2.54 0.45 -4.91
N SER A 515 1.90 0.99 -5.94
CA SER A 515 2.44 1.99 -6.84
C SER A 515 1.59 3.25 -6.86
N ALA A 516 2.19 4.33 -7.34
CA ALA A 516 1.50 5.56 -7.65
C ALA A 516 2.15 6.20 -8.88
N TRP A 517 1.44 7.17 -9.45
CA TRP A 517 1.96 8.04 -10.49
C TRP A 517 2.14 9.46 -9.95
N MET A 518 3.22 10.13 -10.38
CA MET A 518 3.40 11.55 -10.15
C MET A 518 3.86 12.28 -11.43
N PRO A 519 3.37 13.50 -11.70
CA PRO A 519 3.67 14.21 -12.94
C PRO A 519 5.13 14.57 -13.07
N GLU A 520 5.79 14.93 -11.97
CA GLU A 520 7.18 15.34 -11.96
C GLU A 520 7.84 14.95 -10.64
N ALA A 521 9.09 14.49 -10.70
CA ALA A 521 9.94 14.28 -9.53
C ALA A 521 10.79 15.54 -9.33
N ARG A 522 10.54 16.28 -8.24
CA ARG A 522 11.30 17.49 -7.90
C ARG A 522 11.72 17.47 -6.43
N THR A 523 12.98 17.80 -6.16
CA THR A 523 13.44 18.01 -4.79
C THR A 523 12.65 19.14 -4.15
N ALA A 524 12.09 18.87 -2.98
CA ALA A 524 11.34 19.85 -2.21
C ALA A 524 12.27 20.98 -1.74
N PRO A 525 11.77 22.21 -1.57
CA PRO A 525 12.55 23.30 -0.99
C PRO A 525 13.17 22.91 0.37
N ALA A 526 14.43 23.29 0.54
CA ALA A 526 15.23 22.95 1.73
C ALA A 526 14.77 23.70 2.99
N ASP A 527 14.01 24.79 2.84
CA ASP A 527 13.50 25.65 3.90
C ASP A 527 12.15 25.19 4.48
N ILE A 528 11.53 24.14 3.91
CA ILE A 528 10.35 23.51 4.50
C ILE A 528 10.73 22.97 5.88
N GLU A 529 10.07 23.49 6.93
CA GLU A 529 10.25 22.99 8.28
C GLU A 529 9.77 21.54 8.38
N ARG A 530 10.60 20.69 8.98
CA ARG A 530 10.34 19.27 9.21
C ARG A 530 10.82 18.88 10.61
N LEU A 531 10.29 17.77 11.10
CA LEU A 531 10.84 17.11 12.26
C LEU A 531 12.22 16.54 11.94
N ARG A 532 13.22 16.87 12.76
CA ARG A 532 14.53 16.22 12.69
C ARG A 532 14.52 14.99 13.57
N PHE A 533 15.17 13.91 13.17
CA PHE A 533 15.30 12.72 14.01
C PHE A 533 15.90 13.04 15.39
N ALA A 534 16.85 13.99 15.46
CA ALA A 534 17.41 14.47 16.73
C ALA A 534 16.37 15.08 17.69
N ASP A 535 15.27 15.63 17.16
CA ASP A 535 14.21 16.23 17.98
C ASP A 535 13.25 15.18 18.57
N ASP A 536 13.21 13.96 18.02
CA ASP A 536 12.52 12.81 18.63
C ASP A 536 13.35 12.10 19.72
N LEU A 537 14.63 12.47 19.85
CA LEU A 537 15.53 11.93 20.87
C LEU A 537 15.49 12.82 22.11
N ASP A 538 15.05 12.26 23.24
CA ASP A 538 14.88 12.97 24.49
C ASP A 538 15.44 12.17 25.69
N SER A 539 14.94 12.46 26.90
CA SER A 539 15.34 11.74 28.12
C SER A 539 15.00 10.25 28.10
N ARG A 540 14.16 9.76 27.17
CA ARG A 540 13.93 8.31 26.99
C ARG A 540 15.21 7.59 26.56
N LEU A 541 16.18 8.28 25.94
CA LEU A 541 17.50 7.70 25.66
C LEU A 541 18.25 7.28 26.92
N ASP A 542 17.96 7.88 28.08
CA ASP A 542 18.61 7.54 29.35
C ASP A 542 18.19 6.15 29.85
N GLN A 543 17.15 5.56 29.24
CA GLN A 543 16.72 4.17 29.48
C GLN A 543 17.64 3.16 28.79
N LEU A 544 18.44 3.60 27.81
CA LEU A 544 19.34 2.73 27.04
C LEU A 544 20.73 2.65 27.67
N PRO A 545 21.43 1.51 27.51
CA PRO A 545 22.87 1.43 27.70
C PRO A 545 23.62 2.58 26.98
N PRO A 546 24.69 3.14 27.58
CA PRO A 546 25.38 4.30 27.03
C PRO A 546 25.87 4.15 25.58
N ASP A 547 26.29 2.94 25.18
CA ASP A 547 26.73 2.64 23.82
C ASP A 547 25.58 2.69 22.79
N LEU A 548 24.40 2.20 23.17
CA LEU A 548 23.20 2.25 22.32
C LEU A 548 22.65 3.68 22.20
N ALA A 549 22.66 4.44 23.29
CA ALA A 549 22.30 5.86 23.26
C ALA A 549 23.28 6.68 22.41
N ALA A 550 24.58 6.37 22.47
CA ALA A 550 25.59 7.02 21.63
C ALA A 550 25.36 6.71 20.13
N THR A 551 25.04 5.46 19.79
CA THR A 551 24.73 5.06 18.41
C THR A 551 23.52 5.82 17.85
N ALA A 552 22.45 6.00 18.65
CA ALA A 552 21.28 6.78 18.22
C ALA A 552 21.62 8.26 17.97
N ARG A 553 22.44 8.87 18.83
CA ARG A 553 22.92 10.25 18.65
C ARG A 553 23.82 10.40 17.41
N GLU A 554 24.65 9.40 17.13
CA GLU A 554 25.48 9.36 15.91
C GLU A 554 24.60 9.34 14.66
N VAL A 555 23.60 8.45 14.60
CA VAL A 555 22.64 8.41 13.48
C VAL A 555 21.90 9.75 13.32
N ALA A 556 21.53 10.40 14.43
CA ALA A 556 20.92 11.73 14.39
C ALA A 556 21.85 12.81 13.83
N ALA A 557 23.15 12.75 14.14
CA ALA A 557 24.15 13.66 13.56
C ALA A 557 24.35 13.40 12.06
N GLU A 558 24.40 12.13 11.64
CA GLU A 558 24.52 11.74 10.23
C GLU A 558 23.30 12.13 9.38
N LEU A 559 22.11 12.22 9.97
CA LEU A 559 20.88 12.65 9.30
C LEU A 559 20.72 14.17 9.26
N ALA A 560 21.52 14.91 10.03
CA ALA A 560 21.49 16.37 10.08
C ALA A 560 22.49 17.04 9.13
N GLY A 561 23.49 16.31 8.64
CA GLY A 561 24.47 16.76 7.64
C GLY A 561 24.10 16.25 6.25
#